data_AF-A0AAV9SSV3-F1
#
_entry.id   AF-A0AAV9SSV3-F1
#
_cell.length_a   1.000
_cell.length_b   1.000
_cell.length_c   1.000
_cell.angle_alpha   90.00
_cell.angle_beta   90.00
_cell.angle_gamma   90.00
#
_symmetry.space_group_name_H-M   'P 1'
#
loop_
_entity.id
_entity.type
_entity.pdbx_description
1 polymer ?
#
loop_
_entity_poly.entity_id
_entity_poly.type
_entity_poly.pdbx_seq_one_letter_code
_entity_poly.pdbx_strand_id
1 'polypeptide(L)'
;MRLHLLLPLATVALAHTIMQSFNGHPQGSGIYMPADDSFISDVNSNSMACNGAPVGYFTSSSDVHTVEAGSEVTGAWLHTLTSTGPDEFADNKVIDSSHKGPVSVWMKKVSDATKNPSSGPGDGWFKISEDGYTNGKWGVDNLIAAGGIQKATVPKCIANGDYLVRFEILALHSASKPGDAQFYMECAQVRVTGGTGAETPTTVSIPGVYKANDPGVTVMIWNNFGKPYPSSYSVPGPRPFQCSGSSSEGNNTVVTSTPVKTNTPVKTNTPVKTNNPVKSGACSSSKGGKNGGIDHIARLLRADRKGQVPTEYLKIYKEQKDHTYEQTILGTKQIMTIDPLNIQAILAVQFHDFEIGSIRRDNFAPLLGGGIFTADGKFWEHSRALLRPQFARAQVADLELEEAHFKLMMQSLRTDSSGWTPVIDMKPLFFRFTIDTATEFLFGTSVHSQTQTSSGTGDSDLRSIVDAFDRCTAVLGIRTRLSGLYWLYNPKSFQEDILEIHKFVDRFVQDALQRKDTQDTTRNARNTYVFLYELVESMTDPIQRHHSRLTGLGILESVP
;
A
#
# COMPACT_ATOMS: atom_id res chain seq x y z
N MET A 1 -20.28 -9.77 -4.23
CA MET A 1 -18.97 -9.30 -3.73
C MET A 1 -17.84 -10.11 -4.38
N ARG A 2 -17.51 -9.80 -5.64
CA ARG A 2 -16.39 -10.38 -6.41
C ARG A 2 -16.02 -9.38 -7.50
N LEU A 3 -14.94 -8.64 -7.27
CA LEU A 3 -14.23 -7.82 -8.26
C LEU A 3 -12.85 -7.46 -7.66
N HIS A 4 -12.00 -8.47 -7.44
CA HIS A 4 -10.68 -8.27 -6.81
C HIS A 4 -9.54 -8.98 -7.56
N LEU A 5 -9.70 -9.30 -8.85
CA LEU A 5 -8.70 -10.12 -9.55
C LEU A 5 -8.15 -9.56 -10.86
N LEU A 6 -8.45 -8.31 -11.22
CA LEU A 6 -7.84 -7.65 -12.40
C LEU A 6 -7.57 -6.14 -12.26
N LEU A 7 -7.52 -5.59 -11.04
CA LEU A 7 -6.69 -4.41 -10.86
C LEU A 7 -5.22 -4.89 -10.86
N PRO A 8 -4.25 -4.13 -11.41
CA PRO A 8 -2.90 -4.26 -10.89
C PRO A 8 -3.04 -4.17 -9.36
N LEU A 9 -2.28 -4.94 -8.59
CA LEU A 9 -2.14 -4.65 -7.17
C LEU A 9 -1.52 -3.25 -7.02
N ALA A 10 -2.28 -2.17 -7.24
CA ALA A 10 -2.51 -1.22 -6.20
C ALA A 10 -3.22 -2.02 -5.11
N THR A 11 -2.44 -2.70 -4.29
CA THR A 11 -2.75 -2.73 -2.88
C THR A 11 -3.23 -1.31 -2.56
N VAL A 12 -4.51 -1.13 -2.29
CA VAL A 12 -4.94 0.03 -1.50
C VAL A 12 -4.09 -0.13 -0.26
N ALA A 13 -3.05 0.68 -0.15
CA ALA A 13 -2.01 0.46 0.82
C ALA A 13 -2.68 0.63 2.19
N LEU A 14 -2.91 -0.48 2.89
CA LEU A 14 -3.32 -0.55 4.28
C LEU A 14 -2.15 -0.01 5.13
N ALA A 15 -1.78 1.26 4.97
CA ALA A 15 -0.40 1.67 5.24
C ALA A 15 -0.25 2.93 6.09
N HIS A 16 -1.36 3.58 6.39
CA HIS A 16 -1.44 4.88 7.02
C HIS A 16 -1.81 4.75 8.51
N THR A 17 -1.74 5.81 9.30
CA THR A 17 -1.89 5.71 10.78
C THR A 17 -2.52 6.94 11.40
N ILE A 18 -3.13 6.76 12.58
CA ILE A 18 -3.74 7.81 13.40
C ILE A 18 -3.32 7.60 14.85
N MET A 19 -2.96 8.67 15.58
CA MET A 19 -2.88 8.60 17.04
C MET A 19 -4.29 8.67 17.64
N GLN A 20 -4.76 7.57 18.20
CA GLN A 20 -6.16 7.40 18.60
C GLN A 20 -6.41 7.72 20.06
N SER A 21 -5.40 7.52 20.92
CA SER A 21 -5.52 7.77 22.35
C SER A 21 -4.24 8.31 22.94
N PHE A 22 -4.41 9.02 24.06
CA PHE A 22 -3.34 9.62 24.85
C PHE A 22 -3.40 9.05 26.27
N ASN A 23 -2.27 8.60 26.81
CA ASN A 23 -2.16 8.10 28.19
C ASN A 23 -3.18 7.02 28.60
N GLY A 24 -3.64 6.20 27.64
CA GLY A 24 -4.65 5.16 27.89
C GLY A 24 -6.06 5.69 28.13
N HIS A 25 -6.31 7.00 27.95
CA HIS A 25 -7.66 7.55 27.95
C HIS A 25 -8.47 7.00 26.76
N PRO A 26 -9.82 7.08 26.82
CA PRO A 26 -10.67 6.66 25.71
C PRO A 26 -10.28 7.35 24.40
N GLN A 27 -10.51 6.65 23.29
CA GLN A 27 -10.22 7.15 21.95
C GLN A 27 -10.78 8.55 21.71
N GLY A 28 -9.94 9.45 21.19
CA GLY A 28 -10.26 10.85 20.92
C GLY A 28 -10.34 11.78 22.15
N SER A 29 -10.28 11.25 23.37
CA SER A 29 -10.32 12.10 24.58
C SER A 29 -9.07 12.96 24.68
N GLY A 30 -9.25 14.28 24.63
CA GLY A 30 -8.20 15.29 24.65
C GLY A 30 -7.41 15.40 23.35
N ILE A 31 -7.89 14.86 22.23
CA ILE A 31 -7.21 14.90 20.92
C ILE A 31 -8.17 15.53 19.89
N TYR A 32 -7.63 16.38 19.01
CA TYR A 32 -8.33 16.77 17.79
C TYR A 32 -8.14 15.66 16.75
N MET A 33 -9.04 14.67 16.78
CA MET A 33 -8.80 13.36 16.15
C MET A 33 -9.38 13.30 14.73
N PRO A 34 -8.60 12.95 13.69
CA PRO A 34 -9.13 12.76 12.34
C PRO A 34 -9.93 11.46 12.23
N ALA A 35 -10.86 11.38 11.27
CA ALA A 35 -11.52 10.12 10.90
C ALA A 35 -10.85 9.40 9.71
N ASP A 36 -9.85 10.03 9.12
CA ASP A 36 -9.09 9.57 7.96
C ASP A 36 -7.60 9.50 8.33
N ASP A 37 -6.89 8.51 7.83
CA ASP A 37 -5.49 8.25 8.17
C ASP A 37 -4.50 8.92 7.20
N SER A 38 -4.96 9.81 6.30
CA SER A 38 -4.07 10.51 5.37
C SER A 38 -3.01 11.38 6.07
N PHE A 39 -1.93 11.63 5.36
CA PHE A 39 -0.80 12.43 5.82
C PHE A 39 -0.89 13.89 5.39
N ILE A 40 -0.10 14.73 6.05
CA ILE A 40 0.23 16.09 5.59
C ILE A 40 1.59 16.05 4.88
N SER A 41 1.70 16.68 3.71
CA SER A 41 2.97 16.83 2.98
C SER A 41 3.44 18.27 2.82
N ASP A 42 2.51 19.25 2.86
CA ASP A 42 2.87 20.66 2.81
C ASP A 42 3.37 21.16 4.18
N VAL A 43 4.69 21.23 4.32
CA VAL A 43 5.38 21.73 5.52
C VAL A 43 5.09 23.20 5.85
N ASN A 44 4.52 23.97 4.92
CA ASN A 44 4.17 25.38 5.14
C ASN A 44 2.72 25.56 5.63
N SER A 45 1.91 24.50 5.64
CA SER A 45 0.52 24.56 6.09
C SER A 45 0.40 24.67 7.61
N ASN A 46 -0.61 25.40 8.08
CA ASN A 46 -0.99 25.40 9.50
C ASN A 46 -1.38 24.00 10.00
N SER A 47 -1.88 23.12 9.11
CA SER A 47 -2.19 21.73 9.43
C SER A 47 -0.95 20.94 9.89
N MET A 48 0.27 21.38 9.59
CA MET A 48 1.50 20.72 10.02
C MET A 48 1.67 20.70 11.56
N ALA A 49 1.02 21.62 12.27
CA ALA A 49 1.10 21.70 13.73
C ALA A 49 0.34 20.56 14.42
N CYS A 50 -0.95 20.42 14.16
CA CYS A 50 -1.84 19.51 14.91
C CYS A 50 -2.84 18.78 14.00
N ASN A 51 -2.43 18.48 12.76
CA ASN A 51 -3.27 17.97 11.68
C ASN A 51 -4.33 18.99 11.21
N GLY A 52 -4.97 18.68 10.09
CA GLY A 52 -6.00 19.53 9.45
C GLY A 52 -6.10 19.26 7.96
N ALA A 53 -6.79 20.13 7.22
CA ALA A 53 -6.93 19.98 5.76
C ALA A 53 -5.56 19.76 5.07
N PRO A 54 -5.47 18.85 4.08
CA PRO A 54 -6.57 18.17 3.39
C PRO A 54 -7.16 16.97 4.14
N VAL A 55 -6.58 16.53 5.25
CA VAL A 55 -7.20 15.52 6.13
C VAL A 55 -8.54 16.08 6.62
N GLY A 56 -9.58 15.24 6.61
CA GLY A 56 -10.96 15.66 6.87
C GLY A 56 -11.59 15.02 8.10
N TYR A 57 -12.80 15.46 8.42
CA TYR A 57 -13.71 14.80 9.37
C TYR A 57 -13.17 14.65 10.80
N PHE A 58 -12.73 15.76 11.38
CA PHE A 58 -12.20 15.76 12.74
C PHE A 58 -13.27 15.75 13.82
N THR A 59 -12.98 15.05 14.91
CA THR A 59 -13.73 15.13 16.16
C THR A 59 -12.95 15.99 17.16
N SER A 60 -13.55 17.07 17.63
CA SER A 60 -13.00 17.90 18.70
C SER A 60 -13.24 17.27 20.07
N SER A 61 -12.34 17.54 21.02
CA SER A 61 -12.49 17.17 22.42
C SER A 61 -12.28 18.37 23.33
N SER A 62 -13.11 18.51 24.36
CA SER A 62 -12.93 19.51 25.42
C SER A 62 -12.07 19.03 26.58
N ASP A 63 -11.67 17.76 26.58
CA ASP A 63 -10.97 17.15 27.72
C ASP A 63 -9.53 17.68 27.81
N VAL A 64 -9.07 18.00 29.01
CA VAL A 64 -7.68 18.37 29.28
C VAL A 64 -7.13 17.43 30.32
N HIS A 65 -6.14 16.62 29.93
CA HIS A 65 -5.58 15.58 30.80
C HIS A 65 -4.45 16.14 31.66
N THR A 66 -4.50 15.88 32.96
CA THR A 66 -3.43 16.33 33.88
C THR A 66 -2.24 15.39 33.77
N VAL A 67 -1.04 15.95 33.60
CA VAL A 67 0.23 15.20 33.55
C VAL A 67 1.23 15.81 34.53
N GLU A 68 1.98 14.97 35.24
CA GLU A 68 3.00 15.45 36.17
C GLU A 68 4.33 15.64 35.43
N ALA A 69 5.01 16.76 35.66
CA ALA A 69 6.34 16.98 35.10
C ALA A 69 7.33 15.93 35.64
N GLY A 70 8.04 15.27 34.73
CA GLY A 70 8.88 14.11 35.01
C GLY A 70 8.19 12.76 34.76
N SER A 71 6.87 12.73 34.54
CA SER A 71 6.16 11.49 34.18
C SER A 71 6.34 11.14 32.70
N GLU A 72 6.11 9.87 32.37
CA GLU A 72 5.96 9.42 30.99
C GLU A 72 4.58 9.81 30.45
N VAL A 73 4.51 10.19 29.18
CA VAL A 73 3.29 10.32 28.40
C VAL A 73 3.36 9.41 27.17
N THR A 74 2.21 8.96 26.72
CA THR A 74 2.08 7.96 25.65
C THR A 74 1.03 8.38 24.63
N GLY A 75 1.33 8.16 23.36
CA GLY A 75 0.39 8.26 22.24
C GLY A 75 0.26 6.90 21.57
N ALA A 76 -0.96 6.41 21.40
CA ALA A 76 -1.23 5.12 20.78
C ALA A 76 -1.59 5.30 19.30
N TRP A 77 -0.69 4.82 18.44
CA TRP A 77 -0.82 4.85 16.97
C TRP A 77 -1.41 3.56 16.45
N LEU A 78 -2.50 3.68 15.70
CA LEU A 78 -3.17 2.57 15.05
C LEU A 78 -3.67 2.97 13.66
N HIS A 79 -3.73 2.01 12.75
CA HIS A 79 -3.98 2.21 11.32
C HIS A 79 -5.28 2.96 11.07
N THR A 80 -6.39 2.48 11.63
CA THR A 80 -7.72 3.09 11.47
C THR A 80 -8.45 3.17 12.79
N LEU A 81 -9.42 4.08 12.92
CA LEU A 81 -10.21 4.27 14.15
C LEU A 81 -10.95 3.02 14.66
N THR A 82 -11.06 1.96 13.86
CA THR A 82 -11.69 0.67 14.26
C THR A 82 -10.66 -0.40 14.64
N SER A 83 -9.37 -0.10 14.53
CA SER A 83 -8.29 -0.99 14.90
C SER A 83 -8.27 -1.18 16.42
N THR A 84 -8.20 -2.44 16.87
CA THR A 84 -8.10 -2.79 18.30
C THR A 84 -6.73 -3.40 18.61
N GLY A 85 -6.12 -3.04 19.74
CA GLY A 85 -4.78 -3.54 20.14
C GLY A 85 -4.21 -2.77 21.35
N PRO A 86 -3.03 -3.16 21.88
CA PRO A 86 -2.07 -4.13 21.32
C PRO A 86 -2.46 -5.59 21.61
N ASP A 87 -2.45 -6.45 20.58
CA ASP A 87 -2.59 -7.90 20.68
C ASP A 87 -1.58 -8.63 19.79
N GLU A 88 -1.26 -9.89 20.11
CA GLU A 88 -0.18 -10.69 19.51
C GLU A 88 -0.47 -11.23 18.10
N PHE A 89 -1.65 -10.92 17.52
CA PHE A 89 -2.14 -11.49 16.25
C PHE A 89 -2.39 -10.45 15.14
N ALA A 90 -1.96 -9.20 15.35
CA ALA A 90 -2.25 -8.09 14.47
C ALA A 90 -1.20 -7.89 13.36
N ASP A 91 -1.49 -8.35 12.14
CA ASP A 91 -0.78 -7.87 10.94
C ASP A 91 -1.18 -6.40 10.68
N ASN A 92 -0.19 -5.50 10.64
CA ASN A 92 -0.30 -4.12 10.17
C ASN A 92 -1.38 -3.20 10.81
N LYS A 93 -1.60 -3.29 12.14
CA LYS A 93 -2.54 -2.41 12.86
C LYS A 93 -1.96 -1.07 13.33
N VAL A 94 -0.65 -0.83 13.23
CA VAL A 94 -0.01 0.42 13.68
C VAL A 94 0.19 1.36 12.49
N ILE A 95 1.12 0.98 11.62
CA ILE A 95 1.49 1.61 10.35
C ILE A 95 2.22 0.55 9.53
N ASP A 96 2.18 0.63 8.19
CA ASP A 96 2.88 -0.36 7.37
C ASP A 96 4.39 -0.26 7.55
N SER A 97 5.04 -1.43 7.59
CA SER A 97 6.47 -1.52 7.84
C SER A 97 7.32 -0.82 6.77
N SER A 98 6.77 -0.50 5.59
CA SER A 98 7.47 0.32 4.59
C SER A 98 7.66 1.76 5.03
N HIS A 99 6.85 2.30 5.95
CA HIS A 99 6.84 3.70 6.39
C HIS A 99 8.02 4.06 7.29
N LYS A 100 9.22 3.65 6.88
CA LYS A 100 10.47 3.95 7.57
C LYS A 100 10.64 5.45 7.74
N GLY A 101 11.10 5.83 8.92
CA GLY A 101 11.39 7.21 9.26
C GLY A 101 11.41 7.43 10.77
N PRO A 102 11.68 8.67 11.21
CA PRO A 102 11.74 8.98 12.62
C PRO A 102 10.34 9.13 13.23
N VAL A 103 10.31 9.02 14.56
CA VAL A 103 9.16 9.43 15.38
C VAL A 103 9.62 10.50 16.36
N SER A 104 8.82 11.53 16.60
CA SER A 104 9.16 12.65 17.50
C SER A 104 7.98 13.04 18.38
N VAL A 105 8.28 13.58 19.56
CA VAL A 105 7.27 14.18 20.46
C VAL A 105 7.68 15.59 20.82
N TRP A 106 6.74 16.51 20.73
CA TRP A 106 6.92 17.94 20.97
C TRP A 106 5.93 18.45 22.01
N MET A 107 6.26 19.56 22.65
CA MET A 107 5.35 20.28 23.51
C MET A 107 5.30 21.76 23.12
N LYS A 108 4.14 22.39 23.32
CA LYS A 108 3.96 23.84 23.19
C LYS A 108 3.12 24.36 24.34
N LYS A 109 3.63 25.36 25.06
CA LYS A 109 2.86 26.05 26.10
C LYS A 109 1.76 26.88 25.44
N VAL A 110 0.53 26.79 25.94
CA VAL A 110 -0.62 27.54 25.44
C VAL A 110 -1.38 28.18 26.59
N SER A 111 -2.17 29.20 26.29
CA SER A 111 -3.04 29.84 27.29
C SER A 111 -4.28 28.99 27.62
N ASP A 112 -4.72 28.16 26.68
CA ASP A 112 -5.89 27.29 26.81
C ASP A 112 -5.72 26.06 25.91
N ALA A 113 -5.53 24.89 26.51
CA ALA A 113 -5.34 23.64 25.77
C ALA A 113 -6.60 23.20 25.00
N THR A 114 -7.80 23.65 25.39
CA THR A 114 -9.06 23.27 24.72
C THR A 114 -9.24 23.91 23.34
N LYS A 115 -8.34 24.81 22.95
CA LYS A 115 -8.32 25.47 21.63
C LYS A 115 -7.50 24.70 20.60
N ASN A 116 -7.25 23.41 20.80
CA ASN A 116 -6.73 22.54 19.76
C ASN A 116 -7.76 22.40 18.61
N PRO A 117 -7.39 22.55 17.33
CA PRO A 117 -6.04 22.74 16.79
C PRO A 117 -5.62 24.21 16.61
N SER A 118 -6.50 25.18 16.81
CA SER A 118 -6.23 26.60 16.48
C SER A 118 -5.10 27.22 17.31
N SER A 119 -4.81 26.72 18.50
CA SER A 119 -3.63 27.10 19.30
C SER A 119 -2.32 26.42 18.90
N GLY A 120 -2.36 25.45 17.97
CA GLY A 120 -1.19 24.70 17.50
C GLY A 120 -0.23 25.55 16.64
N PRO A 121 -0.70 26.16 15.54
CA PRO A 121 0.18 26.87 14.61
C PRO A 121 1.01 28.00 15.23
N GLY A 122 2.19 28.25 14.66
CA GLY A 122 3.12 29.31 15.06
C GLY A 122 4.19 28.86 16.05
N ASP A 123 4.90 29.85 16.63
CA ASP A 123 6.00 29.64 17.59
C ASP A 123 5.53 28.99 18.90
N GLY A 124 6.48 28.46 19.67
CA GLY A 124 6.27 27.91 21.00
C GLY A 124 6.56 26.42 21.12
N TRP A 125 6.90 25.74 20.02
CA TRP A 125 7.18 24.30 20.02
C TRP A 125 8.62 24.00 20.45
N PHE A 126 8.80 23.01 21.32
CA PHE A 126 10.10 22.43 21.63
C PHE A 126 9.98 20.90 21.63
N LYS A 127 11.00 20.22 21.09
CA LYS A 127 11.03 18.76 21.03
C LYS A 127 11.38 18.20 22.40
N ILE A 128 10.72 17.11 22.83
CA ILE A 128 11.03 16.42 24.10
C ILE A 128 11.52 14.99 23.89
N SER A 129 11.30 14.41 22.70
CA SER A 129 11.79 13.08 22.32
C SER A 129 11.96 12.98 20.82
N GLU A 130 12.98 12.24 20.37
CA GLU A 130 13.13 11.79 18.98
C GLU A 130 13.72 10.38 18.95
N ASP A 131 13.22 9.56 18.04
CA ASP A 131 13.84 8.30 17.65
C ASP A 131 14.00 8.26 16.13
N GLY A 132 15.25 8.28 15.67
CA GLY A 132 15.63 8.47 14.28
C GLY A 132 15.97 7.17 13.57
N TYR A 133 17.18 7.10 13.02
CA TYR A 133 17.75 5.87 12.45
C TYR A 133 19.04 5.52 13.18
N THR A 134 19.03 4.39 13.89
CA THR A 134 20.16 3.95 14.72
C THR A 134 20.34 2.44 14.56
N ASN A 135 21.57 1.98 14.34
CA ASN A 135 21.93 0.56 14.29
C ASN A 135 21.05 -0.30 13.35
N GLY A 136 20.70 0.23 12.17
CA GLY A 136 19.91 -0.53 11.20
C GLY A 136 18.40 -0.50 11.42
N LYS A 137 17.90 0.24 12.42
CA LYS A 137 16.48 0.35 12.75
C LYS A 137 16.01 1.80 12.73
N TRP A 138 14.79 2.01 12.26
CA TRP A 138 14.09 3.29 12.32
C TRP A 138 13.23 3.41 13.57
N GLY A 139 12.91 4.63 13.98
CA GLY A 139 11.96 4.89 15.06
C GLY A 139 10.61 4.23 14.81
N VAL A 140 10.14 4.19 13.55
CA VAL A 140 8.93 3.44 13.17
C VAL A 140 9.05 1.94 13.41
N ASP A 141 10.24 1.33 13.23
CA ASP A 141 10.43 -0.09 13.55
C ASP A 141 10.25 -0.35 15.04
N ASN A 142 10.78 0.55 15.87
CA ASN A 142 10.65 0.47 17.32
C ASN A 142 9.21 0.73 17.76
N LEU A 143 8.50 1.66 17.10
CA LEU A 143 7.09 1.94 17.34
C LEU A 143 6.20 0.72 17.06
N ILE A 144 6.40 0.06 15.91
CA ILE A 144 5.68 -1.16 15.54
C ILE A 144 5.97 -2.26 16.57
N ALA A 145 7.24 -2.45 16.93
CA ALA A 145 7.64 -3.44 17.94
C ALA A 145 7.05 -3.15 19.34
N ALA A 146 6.78 -1.88 19.66
CA ALA A 146 6.12 -1.45 20.89
C ALA A 146 4.57 -1.51 20.81
N GLY A 147 4.01 -2.09 19.74
CA GLY A 147 2.56 -2.19 19.56
C GLY A 147 1.88 -0.85 19.29
N GLY A 148 2.59 0.12 18.73
CA GLY A 148 2.07 1.45 18.39
C GLY A 148 2.14 2.48 19.52
N ILE A 149 2.73 2.13 20.67
CA ILE A 149 2.86 3.05 21.80
C ILE A 149 4.13 3.90 21.65
N GLN A 150 3.96 5.16 21.27
CA GLN A 150 5.01 6.17 21.28
C GLN A 150 5.11 6.81 22.67
N LYS A 151 6.33 6.97 23.19
CA LYS A 151 6.57 7.43 24.57
C LYS A 151 7.47 8.66 24.62
N ALA A 152 7.24 9.53 25.59
CA ALA A 152 8.15 10.62 25.94
C ALA A 152 8.03 11.01 27.42
N THR A 153 9.09 11.57 28.00
CA THR A 153 9.07 12.09 29.37
C THR A 153 8.82 13.59 29.36
N VAL A 154 7.85 14.05 30.16
CA VAL A 154 7.61 15.49 30.34
C VAL A 154 8.80 16.09 31.12
N PRO A 155 9.52 17.10 30.61
CA PRO A 155 10.69 17.61 31.32
C PRO A 155 10.30 18.25 32.67
N LYS A 156 10.96 17.85 33.76
CA LYS A 156 10.61 18.31 35.13
C LYS A 156 10.82 19.82 35.37
N CYS A 157 11.70 20.43 34.58
CA CYS A 157 12.11 21.82 34.75
C CYS A 157 11.19 22.86 34.07
N ILE A 158 10.19 22.43 33.28
CA ILE A 158 9.27 23.36 32.60
C ILE A 158 8.24 23.93 33.58
N ALA A 159 7.63 25.05 33.20
CA ALA A 159 6.57 25.67 33.99
C ALA A 159 5.26 24.86 33.95
N ASN A 160 4.49 24.88 35.04
CA ASN A 160 3.13 24.36 35.07
C ASN A 160 2.17 25.09 34.12
N GLY A 161 1.03 24.48 33.82
CA GLY A 161 -0.06 25.08 33.04
C GLY A 161 -0.42 24.29 31.80
N ASP A 162 -1.10 24.94 30.85
CA ASP A 162 -1.64 24.28 29.67
C ASP A 162 -0.59 24.11 28.58
N TYR A 163 -0.59 22.92 27.97
CA TYR A 163 0.27 22.57 26.84
C TYR A 163 -0.51 21.77 25.81
N LEU A 164 -0.05 21.84 24.56
CA LEU A 164 -0.31 20.84 23.55
C LEU A 164 0.90 19.89 23.49
N VAL A 165 0.65 18.57 23.42
CA VAL A 165 1.67 17.55 23.20
C VAL A 165 1.46 16.94 21.82
N ARG A 166 2.40 17.18 20.90
CA ARG A 166 2.32 16.73 19.51
C ARG A 166 3.17 15.48 19.33
N PHE A 167 2.51 14.38 19.01
CA PHE A 167 3.17 13.14 18.59
C PHE A 167 3.26 13.15 17.06
N GLU A 168 4.36 12.66 16.51
CA GLU A 168 4.62 12.72 15.07
C GLU A 168 5.35 11.47 14.58
N ILE A 169 4.94 11.02 13.40
CA ILE A 169 5.65 10.08 12.54
C ILE A 169 5.95 10.79 11.21
N LEU A 170 7.19 10.72 10.76
CA LEU A 170 7.59 11.17 9.42
C LEU A 170 7.97 9.95 8.59
N ALA A 171 7.13 9.56 7.63
CA ALA A 171 7.42 8.44 6.74
C ALA A 171 8.17 8.90 5.48
N LEU A 172 9.27 8.20 5.19
CA LEU A 172 10.26 8.60 4.17
C LEU A 172 10.34 7.64 2.97
N HIS A 173 9.47 6.63 2.94
CA HIS A 173 9.51 5.57 1.93
C HIS A 173 9.40 6.08 0.48
N SER A 174 8.74 7.22 0.28
CA SER A 174 8.61 7.91 -1.01
C SER A 174 9.34 9.25 -1.09
N ALA A 175 10.08 9.66 -0.05
CA ALA A 175 10.57 11.03 0.16
C ALA A 175 11.79 11.46 -0.70
N SER A 176 11.94 10.90 -1.90
CA SER A 176 13.05 11.22 -2.80
C SER A 176 12.98 12.63 -3.41
N LYS A 177 11.83 13.32 -3.28
CA LYS A 177 11.60 14.67 -3.78
C LYS A 177 10.89 15.55 -2.74
N PRO A 178 11.07 16.89 -2.81
CA PRO A 178 10.32 17.82 -1.96
C PRO A 178 8.81 17.64 -2.12
N GLY A 179 8.11 17.54 -0.99
CA GLY A 179 6.65 17.34 -0.95
C GLY A 179 6.19 15.88 -1.03
N ASP A 180 7.09 14.91 -1.22
CA ASP A 180 6.74 13.48 -1.21
C ASP A 180 6.84 12.84 0.21
N ALA A 181 7.43 13.54 1.18
CA ALA A 181 7.48 13.08 2.56
C ALA A 181 6.10 13.15 3.23
N GLN A 182 5.78 12.15 4.05
CA GLN A 182 4.47 12.00 4.65
C GLN A 182 4.56 12.22 6.16
N PHE A 183 3.88 13.25 6.66
CA PHE A 183 3.82 13.53 8.09
C PHE A 183 2.46 13.12 8.66
N TYR A 184 2.49 12.34 9.73
CA TYR A 184 1.33 12.01 10.56
C TYR A 184 1.55 12.65 11.91
N MET A 185 0.60 13.46 12.39
CA MET A 185 0.70 14.08 13.70
C MET A 185 -0.65 14.33 14.32
N GLU A 186 -0.75 14.17 15.63
CA GLU A 186 -1.89 14.64 16.41
C GLU A 186 -1.41 15.33 17.69
N CYS A 187 -2.22 16.26 18.18
CA CYS A 187 -1.95 17.00 19.41
C CYS A 187 -2.90 16.56 20.53
N ALA A 188 -2.35 16.19 21.68
CA ALA A 188 -3.07 15.98 22.91
C ALA A 188 -3.13 17.26 23.77
N GLN A 189 -4.25 17.49 24.43
CA GLN A 189 -4.54 18.63 25.31
C GLN A 189 -4.17 18.26 26.75
N VAL A 190 -3.17 18.94 27.32
CA VAL A 190 -2.68 18.59 28.67
C VAL A 190 -2.54 19.78 29.59
N ARG A 191 -2.65 19.52 30.89
CA ARG A 191 -2.28 20.44 31.97
C ARG A 191 -1.13 19.85 32.77
N VAL A 192 0.04 20.48 32.65
CA VAL A 192 1.26 20.09 33.38
C VAL A 192 1.20 20.61 34.81
N THR A 193 1.47 19.73 35.77
CA THR A 193 1.65 20.03 37.20
C THR A 193 3.01 19.54 37.69
N GLY A 194 3.47 19.99 38.87
CA GLY A 194 4.72 19.51 39.47
C GLY A 194 6.02 19.99 38.79
N GLY A 195 5.93 20.77 37.73
CA GLY A 195 7.06 21.40 37.04
C GLY A 195 7.68 22.52 37.87
N THR A 196 9.01 22.60 37.88
CA THR A 196 9.74 23.60 38.68
C THR A 196 9.72 24.98 38.06
N GLY A 197 9.49 25.10 36.74
CA GLY A 197 9.60 26.35 36.01
C GLY A 197 11.00 26.97 36.01
N ALA A 198 12.04 26.18 36.32
CA ALA A 198 13.40 26.65 36.43
C ALA A 198 14.04 26.98 35.06
N GLU A 199 13.54 26.37 33.99
CA GLU A 199 14.10 26.52 32.64
C GLU A 199 13.00 26.77 31.61
N THR A 200 13.33 27.62 30.64
CA THR A 200 12.46 27.94 29.50
C THR A 200 13.10 27.35 28.23
N PRO A 201 12.46 26.35 27.59
CA PRO A 201 12.96 25.78 26.35
C PRO A 201 13.08 26.85 25.26
N THR A 202 14.12 26.75 24.42
CA THR A 202 14.14 27.48 23.14
C THR A 202 13.11 26.87 22.20
N THR A 203 12.31 27.71 21.56
CA THR A 203 11.17 27.29 20.73
C THR A 203 11.39 27.54 19.25
N VAL A 204 10.57 26.86 18.45
CA VAL A 204 10.46 27.01 17.00
C VAL A 204 9.00 27.07 16.58
N SER A 205 8.75 27.57 15.36
CA SER A 205 7.43 27.62 14.76
C SER A 205 7.09 26.33 14.01
N ILE A 206 5.84 25.88 14.13
CA ILE A 206 5.24 24.90 13.22
C ILE A 206 3.96 25.54 12.65
N PRO A 207 3.85 25.79 11.34
CA PRO A 207 4.86 25.59 10.29
C PRO A 207 6.11 26.48 10.46
N GLY A 208 7.23 26.09 9.85
CA GLY A 208 8.48 26.86 9.82
C GLY A 208 9.74 26.06 10.18
N VAL A 209 9.65 25.14 11.14
CA VAL A 209 10.77 24.28 11.56
C VAL A 209 11.22 23.31 10.47
N TYR A 210 10.28 22.86 9.63
CA TYR A 210 10.56 21.96 8.51
C TYR A 210 10.61 22.73 7.20
N LYS A 211 11.59 22.41 6.38
CA LYS A 211 11.66 22.83 4.99
C LYS A 211 11.52 21.61 4.09
N ALA A 212 10.83 21.77 2.97
CA ALA A 212 10.58 20.66 2.05
C ALA A 212 11.90 20.04 1.55
N ASN A 213 12.97 20.82 1.47
CA ASN A 213 14.29 20.39 1.04
C ASN A 213 15.27 20.10 2.20
N ASP A 214 14.82 20.04 3.46
CA ASP A 214 15.68 19.60 4.55
C ASP A 214 16.18 18.18 4.27
N PRO A 215 17.46 17.86 4.57
CA PRO A 215 18.04 16.55 4.27
C PRO A 215 17.42 15.40 5.07
N GLY A 216 16.67 15.70 6.12
CA GLY A 216 15.87 14.73 6.87
C GLY A 216 14.42 14.60 6.37
N VAL A 217 13.98 15.49 5.46
CA VAL A 217 12.62 15.53 4.88
C VAL A 217 12.65 15.02 3.45
N THR A 218 13.51 15.57 2.59
CA THR A 218 13.78 15.01 1.25
C THR A 218 15.04 14.16 1.29
N VAL A 219 14.89 12.84 1.20
CA VAL A 219 15.99 11.89 1.33
C VAL A 219 15.69 10.58 0.59
N MET A 220 16.71 10.03 -0.08
CA MET A 220 16.67 8.69 -0.66
C MET A 220 17.13 7.67 0.39
N ILE A 221 16.19 6.99 1.04
CA ILE A 221 16.50 6.00 2.09
C ILE A 221 16.87 4.63 1.53
N TRP A 222 16.60 4.38 0.24
CA TRP A 222 16.80 3.08 -0.40
C TRP A 222 18.24 2.92 -0.89
N ASN A 223 18.91 1.86 -0.43
CA ASN A 223 20.23 1.48 -0.93
C ASN A 223 20.15 0.75 -2.29
N ASN A 224 21.30 0.44 -2.89
CA ASN A 224 21.40 -0.22 -4.20
C ASN A 224 20.77 -1.62 -4.25
N PHE A 225 20.38 -2.20 -3.11
CA PHE A 225 19.69 -3.48 -2.99
C PHE A 225 18.20 -3.31 -2.70
N GLY A 226 17.66 -2.09 -2.80
CA GLY A 226 16.26 -1.79 -2.53
C GLY A 226 15.86 -1.92 -1.06
N LYS A 227 16.79 -1.74 -0.11
CA LYS A 227 16.49 -1.71 1.33
C LYS A 227 16.53 -0.29 1.89
N PRO A 228 15.58 0.11 2.76
CA PRO A 228 15.44 1.48 3.25
C PRO A 228 16.40 1.80 4.40
N TYR A 229 17.69 1.52 4.23
CA TYR A 229 18.73 1.61 5.27
C TYR A 229 19.89 2.49 4.79
N PRO A 230 19.77 3.83 4.94
CA PRO A 230 20.84 4.75 4.58
C PRO A 230 22.03 4.58 5.55
N SER A 231 23.21 5.09 5.19
CA SER A 231 24.38 5.05 6.09
C SER A 231 24.21 5.90 7.34
N SER A 232 23.42 6.97 7.24
CA SER A 232 23.15 7.93 8.31
C SER A 232 21.88 8.70 8.00
N TYR A 233 21.20 9.20 9.03
CA TYR A 233 20.03 10.05 8.91
C TYR A 233 20.05 11.11 10.02
N SER A 234 19.57 12.31 9.71
CA SER A 234 19.37 13.38 10.70
C SER A 234 17.89 13.68 10.80
N VAL A 235 17.34 13.57 12.02
CA VAL A 235 15.97 13.97 12.29
C VAL A 235 15.82 15.49 12.03
N PRO A 236 14.77 15.94 11.34
CA PRO A 236 14.49 17.37 11.15
C PRO A 236 14.22 18.12 12.46
N GLY A 237 14.48 19.44 12.43
CA GLY A 237 14.25 20.33 13.56
C GLY A 237 15.31 20.27 14.68
N PRO A 238 15.10 21.01 15.79
CA PRO A 238 16.01 21.01 16.93
C PRO A 238 16.09 19.65 17.63
N ARG A 239 17.17 19.44 18.38
CA ARG A 239 17.31 18.29 19.29
C ARG A 239 16.31 18.38 20.45
N PRO A 240 15.97 17.25 21.10
CA PRO A 240 15.15 17.24 22.30
C PRO A 240 15.72 18.15 23.40
N PHE A 241 14.85 18.96 24.00
CA PHE A 241 15.13 19.77 25.16
C PHE A 241 15.43 18.88 26.37
N GLN A 242 16.46 19.24 27.14
CA GLN A 242 16.87 18.54 28.35
C GLN A 242 16.99 19.55 29.49
N CYS A 243 16.57 19.15 30.69
CA CYS A 243 16.78 19.96 31.89
C CYS A 243 18.26 19.97 32.27
N SER A 244 18.73 21.09 32.80
CA SER A 244 20.07 21.20 33.34
C SER A 244 20.26 20.21 34.49
N GLY A 245 21.24 19.30 34.34
CA GLY A 245 21.54 18.25 35.33
C GLY A 245 20.90 16.88 35.06
N SER A 246 20.12 16.70 33.99
CA SER A 246 19.77 15.36 33.51
C SER A 246 20.92 14.79 32.68
N SER A 247 21.80 14.01 33.29
CA SER A 247 22.81 13.22 32.56
C SER A 247 22.13 12.07 31.84
N SER A 248 22.06 12.11 30.50
CA SER A 248 21.83 10.90 29.72
C SER A 248 23.13 10.09 29.68
N GLU A 249 23.11 8.86 30.19
CA GLU A 249 24.15 7.87 29.94
C GLU A 249 24.38 7.77 28.43
N GLY A 250 25.59 8.14 28.01
CA GLY A 250 25.92 8.34 26.62
C GLY A 250 26.08 7.05 25.84
N ASN A 251 25.81 7.15 24.53
CA ASN A 251 26.84 6.77 23.57
C ASN A 251 26.76 7.70 22.35
N ASN A 252 27.34 8.89 22.47
CA ASN A 252 27.65 9.77 21.34
C ASN A 252 29.17 9.98 21.30
N THR A 253 29.85 9.21 20.46
CA THR A 253 31.15 9.62 19.92
C THR A 253 30.92 10.70 18.87
N VAL A 254 31.28 11.91 19.24
CA VAL A 254 31.45 13.07 18.36
C VAL A 254 32.49 12.72 17.29
N VAL A 255 32.13 12.85 16.01
CA VAL A 255 33.13 12.95 14.93
C VAL A 255 32.97 14.31 14.26
N THR A 256 33.93 15.17 14.56
CA THR A 256 34.15 16.47 13.94
C THR A 256 34.58 16.26 12.49
N SER A 257 33.95 16.98 11.57
CA SER A 257 34.24 16.98 10.14
C SER A 257 35.52 17.75 9.82
N THR A 258 36.39 17.16 9.02
CA THR A 258 37.36 17.90 8.17
C THR A 258 37.48 17.16 6.83
N PRO A 259 37.62 17.89 5.70
CA PRO A 259 37.47 17.30 4.36
C PRO A 259 38.78 16.67 3.89
N VAL A 260 38.74 15.42 3.41
CA VAL A 260 39.89 14.79 2.74
C VAL A 260 39.48 14.24 1.37
N LYS A 261 40.40 14.51 0.45
CA LYS A 261 40.35 14.35 -1.00
C LYS A 261 40.18 12.90 -1.47
N THR A 262 39.57 12.81 -2.64
CA THR A 262 39.51 11.70 -3.59
C THR A 262 40.84 10.97 -3.77
N ASN A 263 40.83 9.62 -3.75
CA ASN A 263 41.52 8.76 -4.72
C ASN A 263 41.25 7.24 -4.53
N THR A 264 40.79 6.62 -5.63
CA THR A 264 41.09 5.24 -6.11
C THR A 264 40.35 4.03 -5.49
N PRO A 265 39.85 3.07 -6.31
CA PRO A 265 38.90 2.04 -5.88
C PRO A 265 39.58 0.82 -5.25
N VAL A 266 39.01 0.32 -4.15
CA VAL A 266 39.46 -0.90 -3.47
C VAL A 266 38.62 -2.11 -3.91
N LYS A 267 39.35 -3.18 -4.20
CA LYS A 267 38.92 -4.46 -4.77
C LYS A 267 37.91 -5.22 -3.92
N THR A 268 37.05 -5.93 -4.63
CA THR A 268 36.06 -6.92 -4.20
C THR A 268 36.68 -8.02 -3.35
N ASN A 269 36.13 -8.26 -2.16
CA ASN A 269 36.37 -9.50 -1.41
C ASN A 269 35.10 -10.37 -1.40
N THR A 270 35.35 -11.65 -1.64
CA THR A 270 34.49 -12.83 -1.79
C THR A 270 33.47 -13.01 -0.64
N PRO A 271 32.27 -13.56 -0.89
CA PRO A 271 31.23 -13.72 0.13
C PRO A 271 31.62 -14.74 1.22
N VAL A 272 31.41 -14.34 2.48
CA VAL A 272 31.50 -15.20 3.66
C VAL A 272 30.26 -16.09 3.72
N LYS A 273 30.45 -17.42 3.68
CA LYS A 273 29.40 -18.41 4.00
C LYS A 273 29.10 -18.37 5.50
N THR A 274 27.90 -17.98 5.88
CA THR A 274 27.40 -18.14 7.27
C THR A 274 26.66 -19.47 7.41
N ASN A 275 27.29 -20.43 8.10
CA ASN A 275 26.73 -21.74 8.44
C ASN A 275 25.87 -21.67 9.72
N ASN A 276 24.70 -21.03 9.69
CA ASN A 276 23.70 -21.23 10.75
C ASN A 276 22.29 -21.13 10.16
N PRO A 277 21.50 -22.22 10.13
CA PRO A 277 20.11 -22.15 9.72
C PRO A 277 19.30 -21.39 10.78
N VAL A 278 18.64 -20.31 10.36
CA VAL A 278 17.57 -19.67 11.14
C VAL A 278 16.47 -20.71 11.34
N LYS A 279 16.04 -20.93 12.58
CA LYS A 279 14.92 -21.84 12.87
C LYS A 279 13.67 -21.32 12.15
N SER A 280 13.28 -21.99 11.06
CA SER A 280 11.97 -21.85 10.44
C SER A 280 10.89 -22.21 11.46
N GLY A 281 9.81 -21.42 11.53
CA GLY A 281 8.59 -21.85 12.21
C GLY A 281 8.22 -23.26 11.73
N ALA A 282 8.02 -24.19 12.66
CA ALA A 282 7.72 -25.57 12.30
C ALA A 282 6.37 -25.62 11.56
N CYS A 283 6.36 -26.09 10.32
CA CYS A 283 5.12 -26.34 9.59
C CYS A 283 4.34 -27.44 10.33
N SER A 284 3.17 -27.11 10.88
CA SER A 284 2.29 -28.16 11.41
C SER A 284 1.67 -28.94 10.25
N SER A 285 1.74 -30.27 10.35
CA SER A 285 0.94 -31.13 9.49
C SER A 285 -0.53 -30.90 9.87
N SER A 286 -1.38 -30.46 8.94
CA SER A 286 -2.81 -30.43 9.23
C SER A 286 -3.24 -31.83 9.64
N LYS A 287 -4.12 -31.93 10.66
CA LYS A 287 -4.84 -33.17 10.92
C LYS A 287 -5.67 -33.43 9.66
N GLY A 288 -5.12 -34.26 8.78
CA GLY A 288 -5.51 -34.37 7.38
C GLY A 288 -7.02 -34.37 7.19
N GLY A 289 -7.49 -33.58 6.23
CA GLY A 289 -8.88 -33.58 5.81
C GLY A 289 -9.37 -35.01 5.65
N LYS A 290 -10.52 -35.33 6.24
CA LYS A 290 -11.10 -36.67 6.14
C LYS A 290 -11.25 -37.00 4.66
N ASN A 291 -10.86 -38.21 4.25
CA ASN A 291 -10.95 -38.68 2.86
C ASN A 291 -10.03 -37.93 1.86
N GLY A 292 -8.77 -37.63 2.25
CA GLY A 292 -7.76 -37.14 1.30
C GLY A 292 -8.00 -35.71 0.80
N GLY A 293 -8.60 -34.84 1.63
CA GLY A 293 -8.82 -33.42 1.32
C GLY A 293 -10.10 -33.11 0.52
N ILE A 294 -10.93 -34.11 0.21
CA ILE A 294 -12.23 -33.92 -0.46
C ILE A 294 -13.19 -33.09 0.40
N ASP A 295 -13.14 -33.27 1.72
CA ASP A 295 -13.87 -32.48 2.69
C ASP A 295 -13.52 -30.99 2.61
N HIS A 296 -12.23 -30.69 2.44
CA HIS A 296 -11.72 -29.33 2.25
C HIS A 296 -12.23 -28.71 0.93
N ILE A 297 -12.18 -29.45 -0.17
CA ILE A 297 -12.76 -29.01 -1.46
C ILE A 297 -14.26 -28.72 -1.29
N ALA A 298 -15.02 -29.67 -0.72
CA ALA A 298 -16.47 -29.53 -0.55
C ALA A 298 -16.82 -28.33 0.34
N ARG A 299 -16.04 -28.10 1.39
CA ARG A 299 -16.15 -26.93 2.27
C ARG A 299 -15.95 -25.62 1.51
N LEU A 300 -14.87 -25.52 0.74
CA LEU A 300 -14.58 -24.33 -0.06
C LEU A 300 -15.63 -24.11 -1.17
N LEU A 301 -16.14 -25.15 -1.82
CA LEU A 301 -17.22 -25.04 -2.81
C LEU A 301 -18.54 -24.58 -2.18
N ARG A 302 -18.86 -25.00 -0.96
CA ARG A 302 -20.04 -24.48 -0.23
C ARG A 302 -19.86 -23.01 0.14
N ALA A 303 -18.67 -22.61 0.59
CA ALA A 303 -18.36 -21.22 0.87
C ALA A 303 -18.40 -20.37 -0.41
N ASP A 304 -17.96 -20.92 -1.54
CA ASP A 304 -18.02 -20.29 -2.86
C ASP A 304 -19.45 -19.93 -3.26
N ARG A 305 -20.38 -20.89 -3.13
CA ARG A 305 -21.82 -20.67 -3.40
C ARG A 305 -22.45 -19.59 -2.52
N LYS A 306 -21.88 -19.33 -1.35
CA LYS A 306 -22.33 -18.29 -0.41
C LYS A 306 -21.55 -16.97 -0.54
N GLY A 307 -20.54 -16.90 -1.41
CA GLY A 307 -19.66 -15.74 -1.51
C GLY A 307 -18.73 -15.52 -0.31
N GLN A 308 -18.44 -16.57 0.48
CA GLN A 308 -17.76 -16.49 1.78
C GLN A 308 -16.38 -17.15 1.79
N VAL A 309 -15.74 -17.33 0.62
CA VAL A 309 -14.44 -18.03 0.51
C VAL A 309 -13.34 -17.43 1.39
N PRO A 310 -13.11 -16.09 1.42
CA PRO A 310 -12.07 -15.52 2.28
C PRO A 310 -12.32 -15.78 3.76
N THR A 311 -13.57 -15.60 4.21
CA THR A 311 -13.98 -15.89 5.59
C THR A 311 -13.76 -17.36 5.94
N GLU A 312 -13.97 -18.27 4.99
CA GLU A 312 -13.76 -19.69 5.22
C GLU A 312 -12.27 -20.04 5.37
N TYR A 313 -11.39 -19.43 4.57
CA TYR A 313 -9.94 -19.58 4.77
C TYR A 313 -9.49 -19.09 6.15
N LEU A 314 -10.00 -17.96 6.63
CA LEU A 314 -9.71 -17.47 7.99
C LEU A 314 -10.15 -18.46 9.07
N LYS A 315 -11.31 -19.13 8.91
CA LYS A 315 -11.73 -20.19 9.82
C LYS A 315 -10.80 -21.39 9.78
N ILE A 316 -10.36 -21.81 8.59
CA ILE A 316 -9.43 -22.93 8.44
C ILE A 316 -8.13 -22.63 9.18
N TYR A 317 -7.51 -21.45 9.02
CA TYR A 317 -6.29 -21.08 9.75
C TYR A 317 -6.52 -21.10 11.28
N LYS A 318 -7.66 -20.60 11.76
CA LYS A 318 -8.02 -20.68 13.19
C LYS A 318 -8.15 -22.11 13.70
N GLU A 319 -8.67 -23.02 12.88
CA GLU A 319 -8.80 -24.45 13.23
C GLU A 319 -7.44 -25.17 13.23
N GLN A 320 -6.56 -24.82 12.30
CA GLN A 320 -5.19 -25.36 12.27
C GLN A 320 -4.35 -24.84 13.45
N LYS A 321 -4.69 -23.66 13.98
CA LYS A 321 -3.95 -22.98 15.07
C LYS A 321 -2.49 -22.72 14.69
N ASP A 322 -2.26 -22.41 13.43
CA ASP A 322 -0.95 -22.15 12.86
C ASP A 322 -1.08 -21.18 11.68
N HIS A 323 -0.05 -20.38 11.45
CA HIS A 323 0.04 -19.48 10.30
C HIS A 323 0.55 -20.21 9.06
N THR A 324 1.21 -21.36 9.23
CA THR A 324 1.64 -22.21 8.12
C THR A 324 1.25 -23.65 8.37
N TYR A 325 0.45 -24.23 7.47
CA TYR A 325 0.05 -25.62 7.58
C TYR A 325 0.20 -26.35 6.26
N GLU A 326 0.46 -27.65 6.37
CA GLU A 326 0.48 -28.55 5.24
C GLU A 326 -0.88 -29.24 5.08
N GLN A 327 -1.39 -29.27 3.85
CA GLN A 327 -2.56 -30.06 3.48
C GLN A 327 -2.27 -30.96 2.28
N THR A 328 -2.98 -32.08 2.20
CA THR A 328 -2.94 -32.96 1.03
C THR A 328 -4.33 -32.99 0.41
N ILE A 329 -4.42 -32.56 -0.84
CA ILE A 329 -5.65 -32.61 -1.63
C ILE A 329 -5.46 -33.65 -2.73
N LEU A 330 -6.15 -34.78 -2.61
CA LEU A 330 -6.19 -35.84 -3.62
C LEU A 330 -4.78 -36.29 -4.05
N GLY A 331 -3.89 -36.51 -3.08
CA GLY A 331 -2.49 -36.92 -3.30
C GLY A 331 -1.52 -35.78 -3.62
N THR A 332 -2.02 -34.56 -3.86
CA THR A 332 -1.19 -33.37 -4.07
C THR A 332 -0.94 -32.67 -2.74
N LYS A 333 0.34 -32.58 -2.36
CA LYS A 333 0.79 -31.86 -1.17
C LYS A 333 0.78 -30.35 -1.43
N GLN A 334 0.23 -29.59 -0.51
CA GLN A 334 0.17 -28.12 -0.56
C GLN A 334 0.60 -27.55 0.78
N ILE A 335 1.42 -26.49 0.74
CA ILE A 335 1.78 -25.71 1.92
C ILE A 335 1.01 -24.39 1.83
N MET A 336 0.22 -24.11 2.85
CA MET A 336 -0.58 -22.90 2.97
C MET A 336 0.04 -22.02 4.04
N THR A 337 0.28 -20.75 3.73
CA THR A 337 0.87 -19.80 4.67
C THR A 337 0.16 -18.45 4.65
N ILE A 338 -0.09 -17.90 5.84
CA ILE A 338 -0.37 -16.48 6.08
C ILE A 338 0.75 -15.84 6.92
N ASP A 339 1.85 -16.56 7.17
CA ASP A 339 2.99 -16.03 7.90
C ASP A 339 3.67 -14.93 7.08
N PRO A 340 3.80 -13.70 7.62
CA PRO A 340 4.35 -12.56 6.88
C PRO A 340 5.81 -12.77 6.48
N LEU A 341 6.61 -13.53 7.24
CA LEU A 341 8.01 -13.82 6.89
C LEU A 341 8.09 -14.79 5.72
N ASN A 342 7.19 -15.79 5.65
CA ASN A 342 7.10 -16.68 4.49
C ASN A 342 6.62 -15.94 3.24
N ILE A 343 5.63 -15.05 3.39
CA ILE A 343 5.15 -14.21 2.28
C ILE A 343 6.29 -13.30 1.80
N GLN A 344 7.05 -12.69 2.70
CA GLN A 344 8.22 -11.87 2.37
C GLN A 344 9.33 -12.69 1.69
N ALA A 345 9.55 -13.94 2.14
CA ALA A 345 10.47 -14.86 1.49
C ALA A 345 10.08 -15.10 0.03
N ILE A 346 8.82 -15.49 -0.20
CA ILE A 346 8.30 -15.82 -1.53
C ILE A 346 8.31 -14.59 -2.47
N LEU A 347 7.89 -13.43 -1.98
CA LEU A 347 7.65 -12.26 -2.83
C LEU A 347 8.84 -11.31 -2.95
N ALA A 348 9.84 -11.39 -2.06
CA ALA A 348 10.95 -10.44 -2.01
C ALA A 348 12.32 -11.06 -1.78
N VAL A 349 12.59 -11.65 -0.61
CA VAL A 349 13.98 -11.97 -0.20
C VAL A 349 14.52 -13.25 -0.84
N GLN A 350 13.64 -14.15 -1.27
CA GLN A 350 13.97 -15.42 -1.93
C GLN A 350 13.18 -15.57 -3.23
N PHE A 351 12.81 -14.48 -3.90
CA PHE A 351 11.94 -14.48 -5.07
C PHE A 351 12.40 -15.47 -6.18
N HIS A 352 13.71 -15.61 -6.39
CA HIS A 352 14.27 -16.51 -7.40
C HIS A 352 14.17 -18.00 -7.04
N ASP A 353 13.85 -18.35 -5.79
CA ASP A 353 13.68 -19.73 -5.33
C ASP A 353 12.25 -20.25 -5.56
N PHE A 354 11.31 -19.37 -5.94
CA PHE A 354 9.90 -19.70 -6.12
C PHE A 354 9.43 -19.44 -7.55
N GLU A 355 8.47 -20.24 -8.00
CA GLU A 355 7.80 -20.10 -9.29
C GLU A 355 6.27 -20.19 -9.11
N ILE A 356 5.54 -19.67 -10.08
CA ILE A 356 4.09 -19.88 -10.22
C ILE A 356 3.80 -21.37 -10.44
N GLY A 357 4.64 -22.03 -11.25
CA GLY A 357 4.63 -23.48 -11.45
C GLY A 357 3.55 -23.97 -12.43
N SER A 358 3.71 -25.23 -12.85
CA SER A 358 2.91 -25.81 -13.94
C SER A 358 1.41 -25.86 -13.67
N ILE A 359 1.00 -26.21 -12.46
CA ILE A 359 -0.42 -26.35 -12.11
C ILE A 359 -1.18 -25.03 -12.30
N ARG A 360 -0.58 -23.92 -11.87
CA ARG A 360 -1.20 -22.59 -12.00
C ARG A 360 -1.15 -22.12 -13.45
N ARG A 361 -0.01 -22.26 -14.12
CA ARG A 361 0.13 -21.94 -15.53
C ARG A 361 -0.89 -22.68 -16.39
N ASP A 362 -0.95 -24.01 -16.30
CA ASP A 362 -1.79 -24.83 -17.17
C ASP A 362 -3.29 -24.66 -16.86
N ASN A 363 -3.64 -24.33 -15.62
CA ASN A 363 -5.01 -23.98 -15.25
C ASN A 363 -5.45 -22.65 -15.87
N PHE A 364 -4.59 -21.61 -15.84
CA PHE A 364 -4.94 -20.25 -16.26
C PHE A 364 -4.64 -19.97 -17.74
N ALA A 365 -3.76 -20.76 -18.37
CA ALA A 365 -3.37 -20.61 -19.77
C ALA A 365 -4.54 -20.52 -20.76
N PRO A 366 -5.66 -21.28 -20.62
CA PRO A 366 -6.77 -21.17 -21.57
C PRO A 366 -7.39 -19.76 -21.63
N LEU A 367 -7.40 -19.02 -20.51
CA LEU A 367 -7.95 -17.66 -20.47
C LEU A 367 -6.84 -16.61 -20.65
N LEU A 368 -5.75 -16.74 -19.90
CA LEU A 368 -4.73 -15.70 -19.76
C LEU A 368 -3.52 -15.89 -20.67
N GLY A 369 -3.42 -17.03 -21.36
CA GLY A 369 -2.28 -17.32 -22.20
C GLY A 369 -0.97 -17.56 -21.42
N GLY A 370 0.17 -17.45 -22.10
CA GLY A 370 1.53 -17.44 -21.58
C GLY A 370 2.05 -16.01 -21.37
N GLY A 371 1.48 -15.28 -20.41
CA GLY A 371 1.82 -13.87 -20.13
C GLY A 371 2.33 -13.65 -18.70
N ILE A 372 2.36 -12.39 -18.27
CA ILE A 372 2.90 -11.98 -16.95
C ILE A 372 2.26 -12.69 -15.74
N PHE A 373 1.03 -13.23 -15.88
CA PHE A 373 0.30 -13.94 -14.82
C PHE A 373 0.49 -15.47 -14.84
N THR A 374 1.18 -16.00 -15.84
CA THR A 374 1.31 -17.45 -16.09
C THR A 374 2.74 -17.86 -16.47
N ALA A 375 3.67 -16.92 -16.48
CA ALA A 375 5.07 -17.14 -16.79
C ALA A 375 6.00 -17.01 -15.59
N ASP A 376 7.16 -17.67 -15.70
CA ASP A 376 8.21 -17.72 -14.69
C ASP A 376 9.55 -17.24 -15.26
N GLY A 377 10.50 -16.93 -14.37
CA GLY A 377 11.89 -16.67 -14.73
C GLY A 377 12.09 -15.51 -15.71
N LYS A 378 12.93 -15.72 -16.73
CA LYS A 378 13.38 -14.66 -17.65
C LYS A 378 12.26 -14.11 -18.52
N PHE A 379 11.31 -14.94 -18.92
CA PHE A 379 10.16 -14.49 -19.69
C PHE A 379 9.29 -13.54 -18.86
N TRP A 380 9.01 -13.90 -17.60
CA TRP A 380 8.28 -13.02 -16.69
C TRP A 380 9.00 -11.69 -16.44
N GLU A 381 10.32 -11.74 -16.21
CA GLU A 381 11.15 -10.55 -16.01
C GLU A 381 11.06 -9.61 -17.23
N HIS A 382 11.11 -10.18 -18.42
CA HIS A 382 10.96 -9.46 -19.69
C HIS A 382 9.56 -8.84 -19.84
N SER A 383 8.48 -9.62 -19.72
CA SER A 383 7.11 -9.10 -19.81
C SER A 383 6.84 -7.99 -18.79
N ARG A 384 7.38 -8.13 -17.57
CA ARG A 384 7.27 -7.11 -16.53
C ARG A 384 8.06 -5.85 -16.88
N ALA A 385 9.24 -5.98 -17.49
CA ALA A 385 10.03 -4.83 -17.93
C ALA A 385 9.30 -4.00 -19.00
N LEU A 386 8.58 -4.64 -19.93
CA LEU A 386 7.74 -3.97 -20.93
C LEU A 386 6.52 -3.28 -20.32
N LEU A 387 5.93 -3.87 -19.28
CA LEU A 387 4.75 -3.30 -18.62
C LEU A 387 5.09 -2.15 -17.66
N ARG A 388 6.29 -2.15 -17.07
CA ARG A 388 6.71 -1.21 -16.03
C ARG A 388 6.56 0.28 -16.39
N PRO A 389 6.88 0.76 -17.61
CA PRO A 389 6.74 2.18 -17.95
C PRO A 389 5.29 2.66 -17.96
N GLN A 390 4.33 1.78 -18.28
CA GLN A 390 2.89 2.07 -18.19
C GLN A 390 2.49 2.42 -16.75
N PHE A 391 3.14 1.82 -15.76
CA PHE A 391 2.90 2.08 -14.34
C PHE A 391 3.82 3.13 -13.73
N ALA A 392 4.59 3.87 -14.56
CA ALA A 392 5.32 5.04 -14.06
C ALA A 392 4.32 6.11 -13.57
N ARG A 393 4.67 6.82 -12.50
CA ARG A 393 3.79 7.81 -11.82
C ARG A 393 3.16 8.83 -12.78
N ALA A 394 3.84 9.20 -13.87
CA ALA A 394 3.34 10.13 -14.88
C ALA A 394 2.22 9.58 -15.78
N GLN A 395 2.10 8.24 -15.88
CA GLN A 395 1.05 7.56 -16.65
C GLN A 395 -0.11 7.15 -15.74
N VAL A 396 0.19 6.67 -14.52
CA VAL A 396 -0.83 6.24 -13.53
C VAL A 396 -1.60 7.42 -12.93
N ALA A 397 -1.00 8.61 -12.89
CA ALA A 397 -1.64 9.83 -12.40
C ALA A 397 -2.21 10.70 -13.54
N ASP A 398 -2.67 10.09 -14.64
CA ASP A 398 -3.46 10.82 -15.64
C ASP A 398 -4.86 11.11 -15.08
N LEU A 399 -4.90 12.04 -14.13
CA LEU A 399 -6.12 12.50 -13.48
C LEU A 399 -7.09 13.12 -14.49
N GLU A 400 -6.59 13.60 -15.64
CA GLU A 400 -7.43 14.16 -16.70
C GLU A 400 -8.24 13.04 -17.40
N LEU A 401 -7.60 11.91 -17.71
CA LEU A 401 -8.26 10.71 -18.25
C LEU A 401 -9.27 10.14 -17.24
N GLU A 402 -8.87 10.00 -15.98
CA GLU A 402 -9.76 9.49 -14.93
C GLU A 402 -10.97 10.41 -14.70
N GLU A 403 -10.76 11.73 -14.61
CA GLU A 403 -11.82 12.73 -14.45
C GLU A 403 -12.78 12.73 -15.64
N ALA A 404 -12.28 12.52 -16.87
CA ALA A 404 -13.12 12.42 -18.06
C ALA A 404 -14.08 11.22 -17.98
N HIS A 405 -13.56 10.03 -17.66
CA HIS A 405 -14.39 8.82 -17.49
C HIS A 405 -15.30 8.91 -16.26
N PHE A 406 -14.86 9.57 -15.20
CA PHE A 406 -15.67 9.78 -14.00
C PHE A 406 -16.88 10.65 -14.32
N LYS A 407 -16.69 11.75 -15.07
CA LYS A 407 -17.79 12.60 -15.55
C LYS A 407 -18.80 11.82 -16.39
N LEU A 408 -18.34 10.92 -17.27
CA LEU A 408 -19.24 10.06 -18.07
C LEU A 408 -20.05 9.09 -17.18
N MET A 409 -19.43 8.49 -16.16
CA MET A 409 -20.16 7.69 -15.18
C MET A 409 -21.19 8.53 -14.42
N MET A 410 -20.82 9.73 -13.96
CA MET A 410 -21.72 10.63 -13.23
C MET A 410 -22.91 11.06 -14.08
N GLN A 411 -22.76 11.26 -15.39
CA GLN A 411 -23.87 11.54 -16.31
C GLN A 411 -24.90 10.40 -16.38
N SER A 412 -24.50 9.18 -16.05
CA SER A 412 -25.39 8.01 -16.00
C SER A 412 -26.27 8.00 -14.74
N LEU A 413 -25.93 8.79 -13.72
CA LEU A 413 -26.70 8.96 -12.49
C LEU A 413 -27.82 10.01 -12.71
N ARG A 414 -28.97 9.55 -13.21
CA ARG A 414 -30.13 10.43 -13.42
C ARG A 414 -30.75 10.84 -12.09
N THR A 415 -30.85 12.15 -11.86
CA THR A 415 -31.57 12.72 -10.72
C THR A 415 -33.05 12.86 -11.04
N ASP A 416 -33.90 12.69 -10.04
CA ASP A 416 -35.31 13.04 -10.11
C ASP A 416 -35.53 14.56 -9.95
N SER A 417 -36.79 14.99 -9.93
CA SER A 417 -37.18 16.40 -9.78
C SER A 417 -36.77 17.02 -8.44
N SER A 418 -36.39 16.21 -7.45
CA SER A 418 -35.89 16.68 -6.14
C SER A 418 -34.36 16.90 -6.13
N GLY A 419 -33.68 16.54 -7.22
CA GLY A 419 -32.22 16.61 -7.33
C GLY A 419 -31.49 15.40 -6.74
N TRP A 420 -32.22 14.37 -6.29
CA TRP A 420 -31.65 13.13 -5.79
C TRP A 420 -31.74 12.01 -6.82
N THR A 421 -30.80 11.07 -6.78
CA THR A 421 -30.94 9.83 -7.55
C THR A 421 -31.89 8.87 -6.82
N PRO A 422 -32.62 7.99 -7.54
CA PRO A 422 -33.22 6.83 -6.90
C PRO A 422 -32.14 5.91 -6.31
N VAL A 423 -32.53 4.88 -5.57
CA VAL A 423 -31.61 3.81 -5.14
C VAL A 423 -31.05 3.12 -6.39
N ILE A 424 -29.74 3.19 -6.57
CA ILE A 424 -29.03 2.65 -7.75
C ILE A 424 -28.00 1.63 -7.29
N ASP A 425 -27.90 0.51 -8.01
CA ASP A 425 -26.76 -0.40 -7.87
C ASP A 425 -25.53 0.23 -8.55
N MET A 426 -24.53 0.60 -7.75
CA MET A 426 -23.30 1.23 -8.23
C MET A 426 -22.34 0.24 -8.88
N LYS A 427 -22.50 -1.07 -8.65
CA LYS A 427 -21.56 -2.09 -9.13
C LYS A 427 -21.39 -2.05 -10.67
N PRO A 428 -22.45 -1.98 -11.49
CA PRO A 428 -22.31 -1.93 -12.94
C PRO A 428 -21.68 -0.63 -13.44
N LEU A 429 -21.89 0.49 -12.72
CA LEU A 429 -21.32 1.79 -13.06
C LEU A 429 -19.81 1.80 -12.81
N PHE A 430 -19.36 1.31 -11.65
CA PHE A 430 -17.92 1.20 -11.35
C PHE A 430 -17.22 0.21 -12.27
N PHE A 431 -17.88 -0.88 -12.66
CA PHE A 431 -17.32 -1.82 -13.62
C PHE A 431 -17.08 -1.15 -14.98
N ARG A 432 -18.09 -0.44 -15.50
CA ARG A 432 -17.98 0.27 -16.78
C ARG A 432 -16.92 1.37 -16.74
N PHE A 433 -16.86 2.12 -15.64
CA PHE A 433 -15.78 3.07 -15.40
C PHE A 433 -14.41 2.39 -15.43
N THR A 434 -14.27 1.25 -14.75
CA THR A 434 -13.02 0.49 -14.71
C THR A 434 -12.62 0.00 -16.10
N ILE A 435 -13.55 -0.53 -16.89
CA ILE A 435 -13.21 -1.05 -18.22
C ILE A 435 -12.88 0.09 -19.20
N ASP A 436 -13.60 1.21 -19.15
CA ASP A 436 -13.35 2.37 -20.00
C ASP A 436 -11.97 3.00 -19.72
N THR A 437 -11.65 3.18 -18.44
CA THR A 437 -10.34 3.69 -17.99
C THR A 437 -9.23 2.68 -18.32
N ALA A 438 -9.43 1.38 -18.05
CA ALA A 438 -8.41 0.37 -18.28
C ALA A 438 -8.10 0.16 -19.77
N THR A 439 -9.11 0.15 -20.65
CA THR A 439 -8.87 0.00 -22.09
C THR A 439 -8.21 1.23 -22.67
N GLU A 440 -8.60 2.45 -22.24
CA GLU A 440 -7.93 3.66 -22.71
C GLU A 440 -6.49 3.74 -22.21
N PHE A 441 -6.26 3.36 -20.95
CA PHE A 441 -4.93 3.31 -20.36
C PHE A 441 -4.02 2.27 -21.02
N LEU A 442 -4.49 1.04 -21.22
CA LEU A 442 -3.66 -0.07 -21.72
C LEU A 442 -3.55 -0.09 -23.25
N PHE A 443 -4.62 0.25 -23.95
CA PHE A 443 -4.75 0.10 -25.40
C PHE A 443 -4.80 1.44 -26.14
N GLY A 444 -4.88 2.56 -25.42
CA GLY A 444 -4.98 3.90 -25.99
C GLY A 444 -6.37 4.25 -26.54
N THR A 445 -7.36 3.37 -26.35
CA THR A 445 -8.76 3.58 -26.78
C THR A 445 -9.74 3.05 -25.74
N SER A 446 -10.75 3.86 -25.41
CA SER A 446 -11.85 3.44 -24.55
C SER A 446 -12.89 2.65 -25.34
N VAL A 447 -13.56 1.70 -24.68
CA VAL A 447 -14.78 1.06 -25.22
C VAL A 447 -16.03 1.92 -25.03
N HIS A 448 -15.94 3.02 -24.27
CA HIS A 448 -17.05 3.93 -24.01
C HIS A 448 -18.32 3.22 -23.50
N SER A 449 -18.13 2.22 -22.64
CA SER A 449 -19.18 1.38 -22.08
C SER A 449 -20.21 2.16 -21.27
N GLN A 450 -19.85 3.31 -20.71
CA GLN A 450 -20.80 4.18 -20.03
C GLN A 450 -21.81 4.83 -21.00
N THR A 451 -21.39 5.29 -22.17
CA THR A 451 -22.25 6.06 -23.09
C THR A 451 -23.05 5.18 -24.03
N GLN A 452 -22.58 3.98 -24.37
CA GLN A 452 -23.29 3.04 -25.26
C GLN A 452 -24.64 2.54 -24.70
N THR A 453 -24.86 2.68 -23.38
CA THR A 453 -26.17 2.41 -22.74
C THR A 453 -27.25 3.42 -23.15
N SER A 454 -26.86 4.62 -23.57
CA SER A 454 -27.78 5.69 -23.96
C SER A 454 -28.31 5.55 -25.39
N SER A 455 -27.58 4.83 -26.25
CA SER A 455 -27.89 4.62 -27.68
C SER A 455 -28.54 3.27 -28.00
N GLY A 456 -28.66 2.36 -27.02
CA GLY A 456 -29.45 1.13 -27.12
C GLY A 456 -28.92 0.03 -28.06
N THR A 457 -27.81 0.26 -28.77
CA THR A 457 -27.29 -0.66 -29.80
C THR A 457 -25.95 -1.32 -29.46
N GLY A 458 -25.23 -0.87 -28.41
CA GLY A 458 -23.91 -1.43 -28.01
C GLY A 458 -23.86 -2.12 -26.63
N ASP A 459 -24.95 -2.04 -25.85
CA ASP A 459 -25.01 -2.56 -24.47
C ASP A 459 -25.01 -4.11 -24.40
N SER A 460 -25.36 -4.81 -25.49
CA SER A 460 -25.36 -6.28 -25.52
C SER A 460 -23.95 -6.88 -25.51
N ASP A 461 -23.06 -6.34 -26.35
CA ASP A 461 -21.75 -6.94 -26.59
C ASP A 461 -20.83 -6.79 -25.37
N LEU A 462 -20.84 -5.61 -24.74
CA LEU A 462 -20.05 -5.36 -23.54
C LEU A 462 -20.57 -6.14 -22.33
N ARG A 463 -21.90 -6.17 -22.11
CA ARG A 463 -22.49 -7.01 -21.05
C ARG A 463 -22.15 -8.49 -21.24
N SER A 464 -22.21 -8.97 -22.49
CA SER A 464 -21.86 -10.34 -22.82
C SER A 464 -20.40 -10.67 -22.47
N ILE A 465 -19.47 -9.75 -22.73
CA ILE A 465 -18.06 -9.87 -22.31
C ILE A 465 -17.89 -9.88 -20.79
N VAL A 466 -18.59 -9.00 -20.06
CA VAL A 466 -18.53 -8.98 -18.58
C VAL A 466 -19.00 -10.31 -18.02
N ASP A 467 -20.16 -10.76 -18.50
CA ASP A 467 -20.75 -12.00 -18.02
C ASP A 467 -19.88 -13.20 -18.39
N ALA A 468 -19.27 -13.21 -19.59
CA ALA A 468 -18.28 -14.21 -20.00
C ALA A 468 -17.06 -14.21 -19.09
N PHE A 469 -16.52 -13.03 -18.75
CA PHE A 469 -15.38 -12.90 -17.84
C PHE A 469 -15.70 -13.39 -16.41
N ASP A 470 -16.86 -13.02 -15.87
CA ASP A 470 -17.33 -13.48 -14.56
C ASP A 470 -17.52 -15.01 -14.54
N ARG A 471 -18.09 -15.60 -15.60
CA ARG A 471 -18.24 -17.05 -15.75
C ARG A 471 -16.88 -17.75 -15.88
N CYS A 472 -15.96 -17.23 -16.70
CA CYS A 472 -14.61 -17.76 -16.85
C CYS A 472 -13.83 -17.77 -15.52
N THR A 473 -13.86 -16.66 -14.78
CA THR A 473 -13.17 -16.57 -13.48
C THR A 473 -13.78 -17.49 -12.43
N ALA A 474 -15.11 -17.68 -12.44
CA ALA A 474 -15.77 -18.67 -11.59
C ALA A 474 -15.29 -20.11 -11.90
N VAL A 475 -15.17 -20.46 -13.18
CA VAL A 475 -14.64 -21.76 -13.62
C VAL A 475 -13.18 -21.93 -13.19
N LEU A 476 -12.32 -20.93 -13.41
CA LEU A 476 -10.93 -20.93 -12.95
C LEU A 476 -10.80 -21.07 -11.43
N GLY A 477 -11.73 -20.48 -10.66
CA GLY A 477 -11.80 -20.62 -9.22
C GLY A 477 -12.10 -22.06 -8.77
N ILE A 478 -13.04 -22.74 -9.44
CA ILE A 478 -13.32 -24.17 -9.20
C ILE A 478 -12.11 -25.02 -9.56
N ARG A 479 -11.53 -24.78 -10.74
CA ARG A 479 -10.33 -25.49 -11.21
C ARG A 479 -9.13 -25.31 -10.28
N THR A 480 -8.93 -24.11 -9.73
CA THR A 480 -7.86 -23.83 -8.74
C THR A 480 -8.02 -24.69 -7.48
N ARG A 481 -9.25 -24.88 -6.99
CA ARG A 481 -9.54 -25.72 -5.82
C ARG A 481 -9.31 -27.21 -6.09
N LEU A 482 -9.42 -27.63 -7.34
CA LEU A 482 -9.10 -28.98 -7.78
C LEU A 482 -7.59 -29.19 -7.98
N SER A 483 -6.77 -28.12 -7.95
CA SER A 483 -5.32 -28.18 -8.07
C SER A 483 -4.87 -29.02 -9.28
N GLY A 484 -4.01 -30.02 -9.13
CA GLY A 484 -3.57 -30.91 -10.22
C GLY A 484 -4.70 -31.67 -10.95
N LEU A 485 -5.92 -31.66 -10.41
CA LEU A 485 -7.12 -32.25 -11.02
C LEU A 485 -8.03 -31.20 -11.68
N TYR A 486 -7.53 -30.00 -11.95
CA TYR A 486 -8.28 -28.92 -12.59
C TYR A 486 -9.03 -29.35 -13.86
N TRP A 487 -8.47 -30.30 -14.62
CA TRP A 487 -9.02 -30.81 -15.87
C TRP A 487 -10.36 -31.55 -15.70
N LEU A 488 -10.71 -31.99 -14.48
CA LEU A 488 -12.02 -32.59 -14.18
C LEU A 488 -13.18 -31.60 -14.34
N TYR A 489 -12.90 -30.29 -14.33
CA TYR A 489 -13.91 -29.26 -14.51
C TYR A 489 -13.56 -28.34 -15.69
N ASN A 490 -14.08 -28.70 -16.87
CA ASN A 490 -13.90 -27.96 -18.10
C ASN A 490 -15.21 -27.90 -18.90
N PRO A 491 -16.25 -27.17 -18.41
CA PRO A 491 -17.54 -27.11 -19.09
C PRO A 491 -17.41 -26.45 -20.47
N LYS A 492 -18.26 -26.85 -21.42
CA LYS A 492 -18.26 -26.27 -22.78
C LYS A 492 -18.42 -24.74 -22.76
N SER A 493 -19.26 -24.23 -21.86
CA SER A 493 -19.47 -22.79 -21.66
C SER A 493 -18.17 -22.04 -21.36
N PHE A 494 -17.21 -22.67 -20.69
CA PHE A 494 -15.92 -22.04 -20.42
C PHE A 494 -15.13 -21.76 -21.70
N GLN A 495 -15.17 -22.67 -22.67
CA GLN A 495 -14.50 -22.48 -23.96
C GLN A 495 -15.20 -21.43 -24.81
N GLU A 496 -16.54 -21.39 -24.76
CA GLU A 496 -17.34 -20.37 -25.44
C GLU A 496 -17.06 -18.97 -24.87
N ASP A 497 -17.01 -18.84 -23.55
CA ASP A 497 -16.69 -17.59 -22.85
C ASP A 497 -15.25 -17.13 -23.12
N ILE A 498 -14.27 -18.05 -23.16
CA ILE A 498 -12.88 -17.75 -23.55
C ILE A 498 -12.83 -17.17 -24.96
N LEU A 499 -13.52 -17.81 -25.93
CA LEU A 499 -13.54 -17.35 -27.31
C LEU A 499 -14.14 -15.95 -27.44
N GLU A 500 -15.17 -15.64 -26.65
CA GLU A 500 -15.77 -14.31 -26.62
C GLU A 500 -14.81 -13.24 -26.09
N ILE A 501 -14.12 -13.53 -24.98
CA ILE A 501 -13.12 -12.64 -24.39
C ILE A 501 -11.94 -12.44 -25.36
N HIS A 502 -11.44 -13.52 -25.98
CA HIS A 502 -10.34 -13.43 -26.94
C HIS A 502 -10.71 -12.59 -28.16
N LYS A 503 -11.91 -12.78 -28.73
CA LYS A 503 -12.44 -11.94 -29.82
C LYS A 503 -12.51 -10.46 -29.45
N PHE A 504 -12.83 -10.14 -28.19
CA PHE A 504 -12.84 -8.77 -27.72
C PHE A 504 -11.44 -8.17 -27.72
N VAL A 505 -10.45 -8.88 -27.17
CA VAL A 505 -9.07 -8.39 -27.13
C VAL A 505 -8.47 -8.32 -28.54
N ASP A 506 -8.76 -9.30 -29.40
CA ASP A 506 -8.32 -9.36 -30.81
C ASP A 506 -8.65 -8.09 -31.61
N ARG A 507 -9.75 -7.40 -31.27
CA ARG A 507 -10.11 -6.13 -31.92
C ARG A 507 -9.05 -5.05 -31.67
N PHE A 508 -8.62 -4.87 -30.42
CA PHE A 508 -7.57 -3.90 -30.07
C PHE A 508 -6.22 -4.28 -30.70
N VAL A 509 -5.93 -5.58 -30.74
CA VAL A 509 -4.72 -6.10 -31.39
C VAL A 509 -4.66 -5.70 -32.86
N GLN A 510 -5.76 -5.96 -33.58
CA GLN A 510 -5.86 -5.68 -35.00
C GLN A 510 -5.78 -4.19 -35.29
N ASP A 511 -6.45 -3.36 -34.48
CA ASP A 511 -6.41 -1.90 -34.60
C ASP A 511 -4.99 -1.35 -34.40
N ALA A 512 -4.26 -1.84 -33.40
CA ALA A 512 -2.88 -1.43 -33.15
C ALA A 512 -1.93 -1.87 -34.28
N LEU A 513 -2.10 -3.07 -34.82
CA LEU A 513 -1.32 -3.57 -35.96
C LEU A 513 -1.59 -2.76 -37.24
N GLN A 514 -2.84 -2.43 -37.52
CA GLN A 514 -3.20 -1.62 -38.70
C GLN A 514 -2.59 -0.21 -38.64
N ARG A 515 -2.61 0.44 -37.46
CA ARG A 515 -2.02 1.78 -37.27
C ARG A 515 -0.51 1.81 -37.51
N LYS A 516 0.20 0.72 -37.19
CA LYS A 516 1.64 0.58 -37.46
C LYS A 516 1.92 0.49 -38.97
N ASP A 517 1.08 -0.21 -39.71
CA ASP A 517 1.26 -0.41 -41.16
C ASP A 517 0.95 0.87 -41.97
N THR A 518 0.10 1.77 -41.45
CA THR A 518 -0.30 3.01 -42.17
C THR A 518 0.65 4.20 -41.99
N GLN A 519 1.76 4.09 -41.23
CA GLN A 519 2.70 5.20 -40.98
C GLN A 519 2.02 6.51 -40.54
N ASP A 520 0.91 6.44 -39.80
CA ASP A 520 0.28 7.64 -39.28
C ASP A 520 1.12 8.18 -38.11
N THR A 521 2.13 9.00 -38.44
CA THR A 521 3.03 9.67 -37.50
C THR A 521 2.38 10.85 -36.78
N THR A 522 1.06 10.88 -36.67
CA THR A 522 0.39 11.69 -35.65
C THR A 522 0.63 11.06 -34.28
N ARG A 523 1.88 11.16 -33.79
CA ARG A 523 2.15 11.18 -32.35
C ARG A 523 1.19 12.24 -31.81
N ASN A 524 0.12 11.78 -31.14
CA ASN A 524 -0.81 12.68 -30.47
C ASN A 524 0.01 13.69 -29.68
N ALA A 525 -0.42 14.95 -29.69
CA ALA A 525 0.28 16.09 -29.10
C ALA A 525 0.59 15.97 -27.59
N ARG A 526 0.23 14.84 -26.96
CA ARG A 526 0.66 14.39 -25.64
C ARG A 526 1.56 13.17 -25.80
N ASN A 527 2.81 13.30 -25.37
CA ASN A 527 3.88 12.31 -25.45
C ASN A 527 3.61 11.11 -24.49
N THR A 528 2.45 10.46 -24.59
CA THR A 528 1.91 9.48 -23.64
C THR A 528 2.28 8.05 -24.05
N TYR A 529 2.85 7.28 -23.13
CA TYR A 529 3.23 5.89 -23.35
C TYR A 529 1.97 5.01 -23.39
N VAL A 530 1.78 4.24 -24.47
CA VAL A 530 0.67 3.29 -24.59
C VAL A 530 1.24 1.89 -24.74
N PHE A 531 1.03 1.07 -23.70
CA PHE A 531 1.58 -0.27 -23.58
C PHE A 531 1.37 -1.13 -24.84
N LEU A 532 0.17 -1.14 -25.41
CA LEU A 532 -0.16 -1.93 -26.60
C LEU A 532 0.73 -1.58 -27.80
N TYR A 533 1.02 -0.30 -28.02
CA TYR A 533 1.81 0.14 -29.17
C TYR A 533 3.27 -0.24 -29.01
N GLU A 534 3.83 -0.04 -27.82
CA GLU A 534 5.21 -0.41 -27.47
C GLU A 534 5.42 -1.91 -27.58
N LEU A 535 4.41 -2.68 -27.18
CA LEU A 535 4.43 -4.12 -27.29
C LEU A 535 4.40 -4.57 -28.76
N VAL A 536 3.56 -3.95 -29.60
CA VAL A 536 3.56 -4.18 -31.06
C VAL A 536 4.85 -3.70 -31.74
N GLU A 537 5.50 -2.65 -31.24
CA GLU A 537 6.81 -2.18 -31.73
C GLU A 537 7.95 -3.14 -31.39
N SER A 538 7.92 -3.75 -30.20
CA SER A 538 8.92 -4.72 -29.73
C SER A 538 8.91 -6.06 -30.49
N MET A 539 7.83 -6.36 -31.22
CA MET A 539 7.69 -7.58 -32.02
C MET A 539 8.46 -7.49 -33.35
N THR A 540 9.47 -8.35 -33.52
CA THR A 540 10.39 -8.34 -34.68
C THR A 540 10.12 -9.46 -35.71
N ASP A 541 9.36 -10.51 -35.38
CA ASP A 541 9.18 -11.71 -36.22
C ASP A 541 7.79 -11.76 -36.94
N PRO A 542 7.73 -12.03 -38.26
CA PRO A 542 6.49 -12.36 -38.99
C PRO A 542 5.63 -13.49 -38.39
N ILE A 543 6.24 -14.51 -37.77
CA ILE A 543 5.53 -15.66 -37.18
C ILE A 543 4.87 -15.26 -35.86
N GLN A 544 5.53 -14.43 -35.05
CA GLN A 544 4.96 -13.84 -33.84
C GLN A 544 3.73 -12.99 -34.20
N ARG A 545 3.83 -12.18 -35.27
CA ARG A 545 2.69 -11.42 -35.80
C ARG A 545 1.50 -12.30 -36.25
N HIS A 546 1.74 -13.53 -36.71
CA HIS A 546 0.67 -14.45 -37.11
C HIS A 546 0.07 -15.20 -35.91
N HIS A 547 0.88 -15.55 -34.90
CA HIS A 547 0.42 -16.21 -33.67
C HIS A 547 -0.38 -15.25 -32.79
N SER A 548 0.09 -14.00 -32.62
CA SER A 548 -0.61 -12.93 -31.90
C SER A 548 -1.89 -12.42 -32.59
N ARG A 549 -2.14 -12.80 -33.86
CA ARG A 549 -3.41 -12.57 -34.57
C ARG A 549 -4.50 -13.60 -34.21
N LEU A 550 -4.15 -14.72 -33.57
CA LEU A 550 -5.05 -15.84 -33.28
C LEU A 550 -5.45 -15.92 -31.79
N THR A 551 -4.73 -15.23 -30.91
CA THR A 551 -5.03 -15.12 -29.49
C THR A 551 -4.95 -13.64 -29.09
N GLY A 552 -6.06 -12.98 -28.78
CA GLY A 552 -6.06 -11.55 -28.48
C GLY A 552 -5.21 -11.17 -27.26
N LEU A 553 -5.01 -12.10 -26.33
CA LEU A 553 -4.04 -11.95 -25.23
C LEU A 553 -2.59 -12.29 -25.63
N GLY A 554 -2.38 -12.80 -26.84
CA GLY A 554 -1.11 -13.14 -27.43
C GLY A 554 -0.17 -11.99 -27.71
N ILE A 555 -0.64 -10.75 -27.53
CA ILE A 555 0.26 -9.62 -27.50
C ILE A 555 1.14 -9.66 -26.24
N LEU A 556 0.64 -10.19 -25.12
CA LEU A 556 1.45 -10.46 -23.92
C LEU A 556 2.40 -11.66 -24.07
N GLU A 557 2.35 -12.40 -25.20
CA GLU A 557 2.92 -13.74 -25.35
C GLU A 557 4.17 -13.86 -26.22
N SER A 558 4.71 -12.81 -26.85
CA SER A 558 5.82 -13.01 -27.81
C SER A 558 6.90 -11.95 -27.81
N VAL A 559 7.90 -12.12 -26.95
CA VAL A 559 9.28 -11.69 -27.20
C VAL A 559 10.19 -12.87 -26.84
N PRO A 560 11.16 -13.25 -27.69
CA PRO A 560 11.96 -14.47 -27.50
C PRO A 560 12.91 -14.39 -26.30
#